data_AF-A0A7X2P9R8-F1
#
_entry.id   AF-A0A7X2P9R8-F1
#
_cell.length_a   1.000
_cell.length_b   1.000
_cell.length_c   1.000
_cell.angle_alpha   90.00
_cell.angle_beta   90.00
_cell.angle_gamma   90.00
#
_symmetry.space_group_name_H-M   'P 1'
#
loop_
_entity.id
_entity.type
_entity.pdbx_description
1 polymer ?
#
loop_
_entity_poly.entity_id
_entity_poly.type
_entity_poly.pdbx_seq_one_letter_code
_entity_poly.pdbx_strand_id
1 'polypeptide(L)'
;MIAPQLDEDSKKYQEKCDRIKAAREKTELKNSESELKNDESALKREKSELKNDESGGVSVSDSVSDSVSVHPTGVNKRAREAKQEKQRHKFGQYGHVILSDDEFNTLAAEHGEPQTNEAIRAVDEYCEQSGKRYKNYALVLKKWGFKAVEEKARSGTTKQGIKQQGNKFNNFQHRDYDFDVLERRILNSQIPPEPKETG
;
A
#
# COMPACT_ATOMS: atom_id res chain seq x y z
N MET A 1 3.92 53.02 24.99
CA MET A 1 4.15 52.94 23.53
C MET A 1 4.33 51.48 23.14
N ILE A 2 3.25 50.74 22.88
CA ILE A 2 3.25 49.27 22.64
C ILE A 2 2.68 48.91 21.24
N ALA A 3 2.04 49.87 20.56
CA ALA A 3 1.34 49.66 19.30
C ALA A 3 2.20 49.27 18.06
N PRO A 4 3.44 49.74 17.86
CA PRO A 4 4.13 49.51 16.57
C PRO A 4 4.57 48.06 16.36
N GLN A 5 4.78 47.31 17.45
CA GLN A 5 5.26 45.92 17.39
C GLN A 5 4.13 44.93 17.04
N LEU A 6 2.88 45.26 17.40
CA LEU A 6 1.71 44.42 17.12
C LEU A 6 1.38 44.40 15.62
N ASP A 7 1.55 45.54 14.94
CA ASP A 7 1.28 45.67 13.50
C ASP A 7 2.29 44.92 12.64
N GLU A 8 3.55 44.83 13.09
CA GLU A 8 4.62 44.12 12.39
C GLU A 8 4.47 42.59 12.53
N ASP A 9 4.11 42.12 13.74
CA ASP A 9 3.80 40.72 13.99
C ASP A 9 2.53 40.26 13.24
N SER A 10 1.52 41.14 13.13
CA SER A 10 0.30 40.89 12.35
C SER A 10 0.61 40.71 10.85
N LYS A 11 1.44 41.59 10.27
CA LYS A 11 1.89 41.48 8.88
C LYS A 11 2.66 40.19 8.63
N LYS A 12 3.57 39.83 9.54
CA LYS A 12 4.37 38.61 9.45
C LYS A 12 3.52 37.34 9.54
N TYR A 13 2.47 37.36 10.36
CA TYR A 13 1.51 36.26 10.46
C TYR A 13 0.68 36.13 9.17
N GLN A 14 0.22 37.25 8.62
CA GLN A 14 -0.54 37.27 7.38
C GLN A 14 0.28 36.72 6.20
N GLU A 15 1.52 37.17 6.03
CA GLU A 15 2.43 36.68 4.99
C GLU A 15 2.69 35.17 5.12
N LYS A 16 2.79 34.66 6.36
CA LYS A 16 2.94 33.23 6.62
C LYS A 16 1.69 32.45 6.20
N CYS A 17 0.50 32.97 6.48
CA CYS A 17 -0.77 32.37 6.06
C CYS A 17 -0.89 32.33 4.54
N ASP A 18 -0.53 33.42 3.87
CA ASP A 18 -0.61 33.52 2.40
C ASP A 18 0.39 32.57 1.72
N ARG A 19 1.61 32.43 2.28
CA ARG A 19 2.59 31.44 1.81
C ARG A 19 2.10 30.00 1.95
N ILE A 20 1.40 29.68 3.04
CA ILE A 20 0.84 28.34 3.27
C ILE A 20 -0.32 28.07 2.29
N LYS A 21 -1.18 29.05 2.05
CA LYS A 21 -2.27 28.96 1.06
C LYS A 21 -1.71 28.74 -0.35
N ALA A 22 -0.74 29.54 -0.76
CA ALA A 22 -0.10 29.41 -2.07
C ALA A 22 0.62 28.07 -2.25
N ALA A 23 1.22 27.52 -1.18
CA ALA A 23 1.83 26.19 -1.23
C ALA A 23 0.79 25.09 -1.43
N ARG A 24 -0.36 25.18 -0.75
CA ARG A 24 -1.47 24.22 -0.90
C ARG A 24 -2.08 24.26 -2.30
N GLU A 25 -2.29 25.45 -2.85
CA GLU A 25 -2.81 25.64 -4.20
C GLU A 25 -1.86 25.08 -5.27
N LYS A 26 -0.54 25.29 -5.11
CA LYS A 26 0.47 24.68 -6.00
C LYS A 26 0.45 23.15 -5.95
N THR A 27 0.21 22.55 -4.78
CA THR A 27 0.08 21.09 -4.68
C THR A 27 -1.23 20.58 -5.29
N GLU A 28 -2.31 21.35 -5.17
CA GLU A 28 -3.64 21.01 -5.69
C GLU A 28 -3.69 21.05 -7.22
N LEU A 29 -3.05 22.06 -7.84
CA LEU A 29 -2.86 22.14 -9.29
C LEU A 29 -1.98 21.00 -9.82
N LYS A 30 -0.93 20.61 -9.08
CA LYS A 30 -0.05 19.52 -9.49
C LYS A 30 -0.71 18.15 -9.39
N ASN A 31 -1.59 17.96 -8.41
CA ASN A 31 -2.39 16.75 -8.26
C ASN A 31 -3.42 16.64 -9.39
N SER A 32 -4.16 17.71 -9.66
CA SER A 32 -5.15 17.74 -10.76
C SER A 32 -4.51 17.60 -12.15
N GLU A 33 -3.30 18.13 -12.38
CA GLU A 33 -2.56 17.89 -13.64
C GLU A 33 -2.17 16.40 -13.81
N SER A 34 -1.90 15.70 -12.71
CA SER A 34 -1.59 14.27 -12.75
C SER A 34 -2.82 13.38 -12.97
N GLU A 35 -4.02 13.83 -12.57
CA GLU A 35 -5.29 13.14 -12.82
C GLU A 35 -5.65 13.19 -14.31
N LEU A 36 -5.55 14.36 -14.95
CA LEU A 36 -5.84 14.52 -16.39
C LEU A 36 -4.94 13.67 -17.30
N LYS A 37 -3.67 13.45 -16.92
CA LYS A 37 -2.73 12.59 -17.68
C LYS A 37 -3.08 11.10 -17.60
N ASN A 38 -3.77 10.67 -16.54
CA ASN A 38 -4.19 9.28 -16.40
C ASN A 38 -5.47 9.00 -17.21
N ASP A 39 -6.39 9.94 -17.29
CA ASP A 39 -7.65 9.81 -18.05
C ASP A 39 -7.43 9.76 -19.57
N GLU A 40 -6.44 10.52 -20.10
CA GLU A 40 -6.06 10.45 -21.52
C GLU A 40 -5.60 9.03 -21.93
N SER A 41 -4.92 8.34 -21.01
CA SER A 41 -4.45 6.96 -21.24
C SER A 41 -5.57 5.91 -21.13
N ALA A 42 -6.69 6.23 -20.47
CA ALA A 42 -7.87 5.39 -20.39
C ALA A 42 -8.71 5.47 -21.68
N LEU A 43 -8.96 6.67 -22.21
CA LEU A 43 -9.70 6.85 -23.48
C LEU A 43 -8.99 6.22 -24.69
N LYS A 44 -7.65 6.12 -24.65
CA LYS A 44 -6.87 5.48 -25.74
C LYS A 44 -7.00 3.96 -25.77
N ARG A 45 -7.38 3.32 -24.64
CA ARG A 45 -7.63 1.87 -24.56
C ARG A 45 -9.01 1.49 -25.07
N GLU A 46 -10.03 2.29 -24.73
CA GLU A 46 -11.43 2.00 -25.11
C GLU A 46 -11.64 2.01 -26.65
N LYS A 47 -10.89 2.85 -27.37
CA LYS A 47 -10.93 2.88 -28.86
C LYS A 47 -10.31 1.64 -29.53
N SER A 48 -9.51 0.86 -28.81
CA SER A 48 -8.84 -0.33 -29.36
C SER A 48 -9.63 -1.63 -29.17
N GLU A 49 -10.74 -1.63 -28.41
CA GLU A 49 -11.51 -2.84 -28.09
C GLU A 49 -12.71 -3.11 -29.04
N LEU A 50 -13.06 -2.18 -29.93
CA LEU A 50 -14.22 -2.33 -30.83
C LEU A 50 -13.92 -3.04 -32.17
N LYS A 51 -12.90 -3.90 -32.27
CA LYS A 51 -12.50 -4.45 -33.59
C LYS A 51 -12.12 -5.93 -33.69
N ASN A 52 -12.37 -6.75 -32.65
CA ASN A 52 -11.95 -8.15 -32.64
C ASN A 52 -13.08 -9.18 -32.45
N ASP A 53 -14.32 -8.89 -32.88
CA ASP A 53 -15.46 -9.82 -32.67
C ASP A 53 -16.16 -10.26 -33.97
N GLU A 54 -15.42 -10.42 -35.08
CA GLU A 54 -15.97 -11.04 -36.29
C GLU A 54 -15.04 -12.13 -36.83
N SER A 55 -15.07 -13.30 -36.18
CA SER A 55 -14.75 -14.64 -36.70
C SER A 55 -14.60 -15.56 -35.47
N GLY A 56 -15.60 -16.33 -35.05
CA GLY A 56 -16.28 -17.35 -35.83
C GLY A 56 -15.79 -18.73 -35.36
N GLY A 57 -16.60 -19.46 -34.60
CA GLY A 57 -16.26 -20.84 -34.22
C GLY A 57 -17.03 -21.42 -33.03
N VAL A 58 -18.35 -21.56 -33.16
CA VAL A 58 -19.13 -22.51 -32.36
C VAL A 58 -18.75 -23.94 -32.79
N SER A 59 -18.36 -24.78 -31.84
CA SER A 59 -18.41 -26.24 -32.04
C SER A 59 -18.57 -26.93 -30.70
N VAL A 60 -19.81 -27.33 -30.43
CA VAL A 60 -20.17 -28.33 -29.42
C VAL A 60 -19.79 -29.71 -29.96
N SER A 61 -19.16 -30.55 -29.15
CA SER A 61 -19.34 -31.99 -29.29
C SER A 61 -19.08 -32.69 -27.95
N ASP A 62 -20.14 -33.38 -27.56
CA ASP A 62 -20.24 -34.37 -26.51
C ASP A 62 -19.46 -35.64 -26.89
N SER A 63 -19.33 -36.54 -25.91
CA SER A 63 -19.18 -38.00 -26.07
C SER A 63 -17.77 -38.64 -26.09
N VAL A 64 -17.56 -39.36 -24.98
CA VAL A 64 -17.05 -40.74 -24.79
C VAL A 64 -15.76 -41.19 -25.50
N SER A 65 -14.83 -41.64 -24.68
CA SER A 65 -13.63 -42.37 -25.09
C SER A 65 -13.97 -43.86 -25.24
N ASP A 66 -14.00 -44.36 -26.48
CA ASP A 66 -13.82 -45.77 -26.78
C ASP A 66 -12.52 -45.95 -27.57
N SER A 67 -11.76 -46.97 -27.16
CA SER A 67 -10.38 -47.21 -27.53
C SER A 67 -10.31 -48.12 -28.76
N VAL A 68 -9.73 -47.65 -29.87
CA VAL A 68 -9.14 -48.57 -30.86
C VAL A 68 -7.97 -47.95 -31.64
N SER A 69 -6.86 -48.68 -31.53
CA SER A 69 -5.61 -48.63 -32.28
C SER A 69 -5.81 -48.75 -33.80
N VAL A 70 -5.06 -48.01 -34.63
CA VAL A 70 -4.31 -48.49 -35.82
C VAL A 70 -3.30 -47.41 -36.29
N HIS A 71 -2.16 -47.88 -36.77
CA HIS A 71 -0.88 -47.24 -37.11
C HIS A 71 -0.85 -46.53 -38.50
N PRO A 72 0.31 -46.17 -39.09
CA PRO A 72 0.82 -44.79 -39.19
C PRO A 72 1.02 -44.31 -40.66
N THR A 73 1.09 -42.99 -40.92
CA THR A 73 1.93 -42.45 -42.02
C THR A 73 2.01 -40.93 -41.89
N GLY A 74 3.24 -40.41 -41.93
CA GLY A 74 3.51 -39.01 -41.63
C GLY A 74 3.38 -38.06 -42.81
N VAL A 75 3.26 -36.76 -42.49
CA VAL A 75 3.73 -35.67 -43.35
C VAL A 75 4.03 -34.42 -42.48
N ASN A 76 5.22 -33.86 -42.69
CA ASN A 76 5.59 -32.45 -42.50
C ASN A 76 5.71 -31.85 -41.08
N LYS A 77 6.74 -32.26 -40.33
CA LYS A 77 7.33 -31.44 -39.27
C LYS A 77 8.20 -30.34 -39.89
N ARG A 78 7.59 -29.25 -40.37
CA ARG A 78 8.33 -28.00 -40.56
C ARG A 78 8.75 -27.51 -39.18
N ALA A 79 10.05 -27.58 -38.92
CA ALA A 79 10.72 -26.98 -37.79
C ALA A 79 10.47 -25.46 -37.85
N ARG A 80 9.35 -25.01 -37.28
CA ARG A 80 9.21 -23.64 -36.83
C ARG A 80 10.11 -23.55 -35.62
N GLU A 81 11.26 -22.90 -35.78
CA GLU A 81 12.15 -22.52 -34.70
C GLU A 81 11.31 -21.81 -33.65
N ALA A 82 10.87 -22.59 -32.67
CA ALA A 82 10.05 -22.16 -31.58
C ALA A 82 10.97 -21.32 -30.71
N LYS A 83 10.95 -20.01 -30.94
CA LYS A 83 11.31 -19.04 -29.92
C LYS A 83 10.46 -19.41 -28.71
N GLN A 84 11.03 -20.21 -27.81
CA GLN A 84 10.37 -20.64 -26.59
C GLN A 84 10.07 -19.37 -25.82
N GLU A 85 8.87 -18.83 -26.01
CA GLU A 85 8.37 -17.79 -25.12
C GLU A 85 8.40 -18.41 -23.74
N LYS A 86 9.25 -17.85 -22.89
CA LYS A 86 9.39 -18.25 -21.50
C LYS A 86 7.98 -18.24 -20.91
N GLN A 87 7.47 -19.41 -20.57
CA GLN A 87 6.12 -19.51 -20.06
C GLN A 87 6.06 -18.71 -18.76
N ARG A 88 5.09 -17.80 -18.69
CA ARG A 88 4.88 -16.95 -17.54
C ARG A 88 3.66 -17.46 -16.79
N HIS A 89 3.84 -17.74 -15.51
CA HIS A 89 2.82 -18.27 -14.63
C HIS A 89 2.33 -17.18 -13.68
N LYS A 90 1.06 -17.31 -13.27
CA LYS A 90 0.46 -16.48 -12.23
C LYS A 90 0.77 -17.12 -10.88
N PHE A 91 1.21 -16.31 -9.94
CA PHE A 91 1.55 -16.70 -8.59
C PHE A 91 0.74 -15.87 -7.58
N GLY A 92 0.55 -16.41 -6.37
CA GLY A 92 -0.27 -15.81 -5.34
C GLY A 92 -1.72 -16.31 -5.35
N GLN A 93 -2.49 -15.89 -4.36
CA GLN A 93 -3.88 -16.30 -4.17
C GLN A 93 -4.83 -15.56 -5.13
N TYR A 94 -4.51 -14.31 -5.44
CA TYR A 94 -5.28 -13.45 -6.34
C TYR A 94 -4.71 -13.48 -7.77
N GLY A 95 -3.49 -13.97 -7.94
CA GLY A 95 -2.88 -14.22 -9.25
C GLY A 95 -2.45 -12.94 -9.98
N HIS A 96 -2.11 -11.89 -9.23
CA HIS A 96 -1.61 -10.63 -9.79
C HIS A 96 -0.15 -10.70 -10.20
N VAL A 97 0.64 -11.54 -9.51
CA VAL A 97 2.09 -11.66 -9.72
C VAL A 97 2.37 -12.61 -10.88
N ILE A 98 2.93 -12.08 -11.97
CA ILE A 98 3.24 -12.86 -13.17
C ILE A 98 4.75 -12.97 -13.34
N LEU A 99 5.29 -14.17 -13.17
CA LEU A 99 6.72 -14.47 -13.28
C LEU A 99 6.96 -15.62 -14.25
N SER A 100 8.15 -15.63 -14.84
CA SER A 100 8.64 -16.80 -15.59
C SER A 100 9.23 -17.82 -14.62
N ASP A 101 9.26 -19.10 -14.99
CA ASP A 101 9.88 -20.13 -14.15
C ASP A 101 11.35 -19.81 -13.84
N ASP A 102 12.10 -19.30 -14.81
CA ASP A 102 13.48 -18.82 -14.62
C ASP A 102 13.58 -17.74 -13.53
N GLU A 103 12.64 -16.79 -13.53
CA GLU A 103 12.63 -15.67 -12.58
C GLU A 103 12.27 -16.17 -11.18
N PHE A 104 11.29 -17.08 -11.07
CA PHE A 104 10.95 -17.71 -9.81
C PHE A 104 12.14 -18.52 -9.25
N ASN A 105 12.78 -19.34 -10.09
CA ASN A 105 13.91 -20.17 -9.70
C ASN A 105 15.13 -19.32 -9.28
N THR A 106 15.41 -18.21 -9.97
CA THR A 106 16.50 -17.30 -9.56
C THR A 106 16.21 -16.62 -8.23
N LEU A 107 14.97 -16.20 -7.99
CA LEU A 107 14.56 -15.63 -6.70
C LEU A 107 14.64 -16.66 -5.55
N ALA A 108 14.15 -17.88 -5.81
CA ALA A 108 14.20 -18.98 -4.85
C ALA A 108 15.65 -19.41 -4.55
N ALA A 109 16.55 -19.36 -5.52
CA ALA A 109 17.97 -19.62 -5.32
C ALA A 109 18.68 -18.53 -4.49
N GLU A 110 18.30 -17.25 -4.68
CA GLU A 110 18.90 -16.11 -3.96
C GLU A 110 18.42 -15.99 -2.50
N HIS A 111 17.12 -16.14 -2.26
CA HIS A 111 16.48 -15.86 -0.95
C HIS A 111 15.87 -17.10 -0.27
N GLY A 112 15.80 -18.23 -0.98
CA GLY A 112 15.07 -19.40 -0.56
C GLY A 112 13.63 -19.41 -1.10
N GLU A 113 13.13 -20.61 -1.38
CA GLU A 113 11.74 -20.86 -1.80
C GLU A 113 10.69 -20.34 -0.80
N PRO A 114 10.78 -20.58 0.52
CA PRO A 114 9.75 -20.11 1.45
C PRO A 114 9.67 -18.58 1.53
N GLN A 115 10.82 -17.89 1.54
CA GLN A 115 10.84 -16.42 1.56
C GLN A 115 10.32 -15.83 0.26
N THR A 116 10.64 -16.45 -0.87
CA THR A 116 10.12 -16.04 -2.18
C THR A 116 8.59 -16.18 -2.23
N ASN A 117 8.05 -17.29 -1.74
CA ASN A 117 6.60 -17.49 -1.67
C ASN A 117 5.89 -16.49 -0.75
N GLU A 118 6.47 -16.18 0.41
CA GLU A 118 5.92 -15.13 1.29
C GLU A 118 6.00 -13.74 0.67
N ALA A 119 7.08 -13.43 -0.06
CA ALA A 119 7.24 -12.17 -0.76
C ALA A 119 6.22 -12.03 -1.90
N ILE A 120 5.98 -13.10 -2.66
CA ILE A 120 4.92 -13.18 -3.67
C ILE A 120 3.57 -12.89 -3.04
N ARG A 121 3.25 -13.55 -1.92
CA ARG A 121 1.98 -13.33 -1.20
C ARG A 121 1.81 -11.87 -0.77
N ALA A 122 2.85 -11.26 -0.21
CA ALA A 122 2.79 -9.86 0.23
C ALA A 122 2.58 -8.88 -0.94
N VAL A 123 3.22 -9.12 -2.08
CA VAL A 123 3.02 -8.31 -3.31
C VAL A 123 1.64 -8.54 -3.90
N ASP A 124 1.18 -9.78 -3.97
CA ASP A 124 -0.12 -10.15 -4.52
C ASP A 124 -1.28 -9.50 -3.73
N GLU A 125 -1.22 -9.60 -2.40
CA GLU A 125 -2.18 -8.96 -1.50
C GLU A 125 -2.18 -7.43 -1.65
N TYR A 126 -0.98 -6.82 -1.75
CA TYR A 126 -0.87 -5.38 -1.98
C TYR A 126 -1.45 -4.94 -3.33
N CYS A 127 -1.22 -5.72 -4.38
CA CYS A 127 -1.78 -5.47 -5.71
C CYS A 127 -3.31 -5.56 -5.71
N GLU A 128 -3.89 -6.52 -4.99
CA GLU A 128 -5.34 -6.63 -4.81
C GLU A 128 -5.90 -5.41 -4.06
N GLN A 129 -5.32 -5.05 -2.91
CA GLN A 129 -5.82 -3.94 -2.09
C GLN A 129 -5.67 -2.57 -2.77
N SER A 130 -4.57 -2.34 -3.49
CA SER A 130 -4.24 -1.04 -4.07
C SER A 130 -4.62 -0.90 -5.55
N GLY A 131 -4.99 -2.00 -6.22
CA GLY A 131 -5.22 -2.06 -7.67
C GLY A 131 -3.97 -1.84 -8.52
N LYS A 132 -2.78 -1.77 -7.92
CA LYS A 132 -1.53 -1.50 -8.65
C LYS A 132 -1.06 -2.75 -9.39
N ARG A 133 -0.56 -2.54 -10.60
CA ARG A 133 -0.01 -3.60 -11.45
C ARG A 133 1.36 -3.20 -11.96
N TYR A 134 2.27 -4.17 -12.02
CA TYR A 134 3.65 -3.93 -12.41
C TYR A 134 4.02 -4.71 -13.66
N LYS A 135 4.88 -4.11 -14.50
CA LYS A 135 5.36 -4.78 -15.73
C LYS A 135 6.34 -5.90 -15.42
N ASN A 136 7.19 -5.71 -14.40
CA ASN A 136 8.20 -6.66 -13.96
C ASN A 136 8.04 -6.93 -12.45
N TYR A 137 7.46 -8.07 -12.12
CA TYR A 137 7.24 -8.46 -10.73
C TYR A 137 8.51 -8.94 -10.03
N ALA A 138 9.49 -9.49 -10.77
CA ALA A 138 10.76 -9.92 -10.18
C ALA A 138 11.50 -8.73 -9.54
N LEU A 139 11.48 -7.55 -10.18
CA LEU A 139 12.07 -6.34 -9.62
C LEU A 139 11.31 -5.82 -8.39
N VAL A 140 9.98 -5.93 -8.37
CA VAL A 140 9.16 -5.51 -7.23
C VAL A 140 9.45 -6.37 -6.02
N LEU A 141 9.57 -7.68 -6.23
CA LEU A 141 9.96 -8.64 -5.19
C LEU A 141 11.34 -8.29 -4.63
N LYS A 142 12.35 -8.10 -5.49
CA LYS A 142 13.72 -7.72 -5.08
C LYS A 142 13.77 -6.39 -4.32
N LYS A 143 13.03 -5.36 -4.77
CA LYS A 143 13.09 -4.03 -4.15
C LYS A 143 12.29 -3.92 -2.86
N TRP A 144 11.13 -4.57 -2.80
CA TRP A 144 10.15 -4.37 -1.74
C TRP A 144 9.60 -5.68 -1.17
N GLY A 145 9.26 -6.67 -1.99
CA GLY A 145 8.63 -7.91 -1.53
C GLY A 145 9.40 -8.60 -0.41
N PHE A 146 10.72 -8.78 -0.55
CA PHE A 146 11.54 -9.39 0.51
C PHE A 146 11.67 -8.51 1.76
N LYS A 147 11.72 -7.18 1.60
CA LYS A 147 11.74 -6.26 2.74
C LYS A 147 10.45 -6.35 3.56
N ALA A 148 9.31 -6.49 2.88
CA ALA A 148 8.02 -6.66 3.54
C ALA A 148 7.95 -7.95 4.37
N VAL A 149 8.54 -9.04 3.86
CA VAL A 149 8.65 -10.31 4.61
C VAL A 149 9.58 -10.16 5.81
N GLU A 150 10.75 -9.55 5.62
CA GLU A 150 11.70 -9.32 6.70
C GLU A 150 11.10 -8.42 7.80
N GLU A 151 10.35 -7.38 7.42
CA GLU A 151 9.63 -6.52 8.35
C GLU A 151 8.52 -7.27 9.09
N LYS A 152 7.80 -8.17 8.43
CA LYS A 152 6.83 -9.07 9.08
C LYS A 152 7.51 -10.00 10.09
N ALA A 153 8.67 -10.56 9.75
CA ALA A 153 9.45 -11.40 10.66
C ALA A 153 9.95 -10.61 11.89
N ARG A 154 10.39 -9.36 11.68
CA ARG A 154 10.83 -8.46 12.76
C ARG A 154 9.66 -7.96 13.62
N SER A 155 8.50 -7.67 13.02
CA SER A 155 7.32 -7.18 13.74
C SER A 155 6.56 -8.29 14.48
N GLY A 156 6.64 -9.55 14.01
CA GLY A 156 6.04 -10.72 14.67
C GLY A 156 6.59 -11.00 16.07
N THR A 157 7.79 -10.53 16.40
CA THR A 157 8.38 -10.66 17.75
C THR A 157 8.09 -9.46 18.67
N THR A 158 7.45 -8.41 18.17
CA THR A 158 7.17 -7.20 18.95
C THR A 158 5.67 -6.97 19.08
N LYS A 159 5.01 -7.81 19.89
CA LYS A 159 3.90 -7.30 20.72
C LYS A 159 4.52 -6.53 21.89
N GLN A 160 5.01 -5.31 21.65
CA GLN A 160 5.11 -4.22 22.63
C GLN A 160 5.88 -3.04 22.04
N GLY A 161 5.18 -1.91 21.90
CA GLY A 161 5.79 -0.62 21.67
C GLY A 161 5.71 -0.15 20.22
N ILE A 162 4.51 0.26 19.79
CA ILE A 162 4.46 1.49 18.99
C ILE A 162 5.07 2.56 19.90
N LYS A 163 6.38 2.78 19.79
CA LYS A 163 6.97 4.05 20.23
C LYS A 163 6.30 5.05 19.32
N GLN A 164 5.28 5.72 19.85
CA GLN A 164 4.78 6.96 19.27
C GLN A 164 6.05 7.75 18.96
N GLN A 165 6.39 7.89 17.67
CA GLN A 165 7.38 8.87 17.28
C GLN A 165 6.86 10.14 17.90
N GLY A 166 7.53 10.61 18.96
CA GLY A 166 7.02 11.70 19.76
C GLY A 166 6.56 12.76 18.80
N ASN A 167 5.24 13.01 18.80
CA ASN A 167 4.68 14.02 17.94
C ASN A 167 5.57 15.24 18.12
N LYS A 168 5.99 15.88 17.03
CA LYS A 168 6.85 17.09 17.08
C LYS A 168 6.16 18.30 17.77
N PHE A 169 5.12 18.01 18.55
CA PHE A 169 4.32 18.81 19.47
C PHE A 169 4.56 18.37 20.94
N ASN A 170 5.77 17.94 21.31
CA ASN A 170 6.10 17.54 22.69
C ASN A 170 6.28 18.72 23.68
N ASN A 171 5.49 19.80 23.56
CA ASN A 171 5.47 20.84 24.59
C ASN A 171 4.30 20.71 25.57
N PHE A 172 3.44 19.71 25.40
CA PHE A 172 2.39 19.44 26.38
C PHE A 172 2.91 18.48 27.44
N GLN A 173 3.44 19.04 28.52
CA GLN A 173 3.71 18.29 29.74
C GLN A 173 2.37 17.73 30.22
N HIS A 174 2.23 16.40 30.25
CA HIS A 174 1.12 15.77 30.95
C HIS A 174 1.26 16.16 32.42
N ARG A 175 0.42 17.08 32.88
CA ARG A 175 0.33 17.40 34.30
C ARG A 175 -0.44 16.24 34.90
N ASP A 176 0.26 15.37 35.62
CA ASP A 176 -0.36 14.31 36.42
C ASP A 176 -1.14 14.97 37.56
N TYR A 177 -2.34 15.48 37.25
CA TYR A 177 -3.27 15.96 38.26
C TYR A 177 -3.80 14.74 38.99
N ASP A 178 -3.28 14.50 40.19
CA ASP A 178 -3.83 13.54 41.13
C ASP A 178 -5.16 14.10 41.67
N PHE A 179 -6.26 13.60 41.11
CA PHE A 179 -7.61 14.08 41.40
C PHE A 179 -7.99 13.86 42.87
N ASP A 180 -7.44 12.83 43.51
CA ASP A 180 -7.67 12.52 44.93
C ASP A 180 -7.10 13.61 45.84
N VAL A 181 -5.92 14.16 45.48
CA VAL A 181 -5.29 15.27 46.20
C VAL A 181 -6.11 16.55 46.04
N LEU A 182 -6.65 16.78 44.84
CA LEU A 182 -7.46 17.95 44.54
C LEU A 182 -8.80 17.90 45.30
N GLU A 183 -9.44 16.73 45.31
CA GLU A 183 -10.68 16.49 46.03
C GLU A 183 -10.50 16.67 47.54
N ARG A 184 -9.44 16.09 48.13
CA ARG A 184 -9.13 16.27 49.56
C ARG A 184 -8.93 17.73 49.95
N ARG A 185 -8.27 18.52 49.08
CA ARG A 185 -8.03 19.95 49.33
C ARG A 185 -9.32 20.76 49.29
N ILE A 186 -10.23 20.41 48.37
CA ILE A 186 -11.52 21.08 48.24
C ILE A 186 -12.41 20.74 49.44
N LEU A 187 -12.50 19.47 49.82
CA LEU A 187 -13.29 19.01 50.97
C LEU A 187 -12.80 19.58 52.31
N ASN A 188 -11.49 19.64 52.54
CA ASN A 188 -10.95 20.21 53.79
C ASN A 188 -11.18 21.72 53.93
N SER A 189 -11.54 22.42 52.85
CA SER A 189 -11.78 23.88 52.91
C SER A 189 -13.21 24.27 53.29
N GLN A 190 -14.16 23.30 53.35
CA GLN A 190 -15.58 23.58 53.62
C GLN A 190 -16.04 23.27 55.06
N ILE A 191 -15.15 22.90 55.99
CA ILE A 191 -15.53 22.69 57.39
C ILE A 191 -15.13 23.93 58.20
N PRO A 192 -16.07 24.83 58.58
CA PRO A 192 -15.76 25.90 59.50
C PRO A 192 -15.34 25.31 60.86
N PRO A 193 -14.34 25.90 61.55
CA PRO A 193 -13.91 25.40 62.85
C PRO A 193 -15.07 25.53 63.85
N GLU A 194 -15.39 24.43 64.53
CA GLU A 194 -16.40 24.42 65.60
C GLU A 194 -16.06 25.47 66.68
N PRO A 195 -17.06 26.23 67.17
CA PRO A 195 -16.83 27.18 68.24
C PRO A 195 -16.42 26.41 69.50
N LYS A 196 -15.25 26.76 70.04
CA LYS A 196 -14.78 26.23 71.31
C LYS A 196 -15.75 26.67 72.41
N GLU A 197 -16.54 25.75 72.94
CA GLU A 197 -17.25 25.98 74.19
C GLU A 197 -16.23 26.13 75.32
N THR A 198 -16.00 27.37 75.74
CA THR A 198 -15.38 27.68 77.03
C THR A 198 -16.51 27.78 78.05
N GLY A 199 -16.50 26.86 79.02
CA GLY A 199 -17.43 26.83 80.15
C GLY A 199 -17.22 27.95 81.17
#